data_AF-A0A194Q0M1-F1
#
_entry.id   AF-A0A194Q0M1-F1
#
_cell.length_a   1.000
_cell.length_b   1.000
_cell.length_c   1.000
_cell.angle_alpha   90.00
_cell.angle_beta   90.00
_cell.angle_gamma   90.00
#
_symmetry.space_group_name_H-M   'P 1'
#
loop_
_entity.id
_entity.type
_entity.pdbx_description
1 polymer ?
#
loop_
_entity_poly.entity_id
_entity_poly.type
_entity_poly.pdbx_seq_one_letter_code
_entity_poly.pdbx_strand_id
1 'polypeptide(L)'
;MLKRKRTHIECIKEFDEADEVSQIKFDAIDYLRKVRAAKITESMSFEKYEAYHKARCCSFRSGYAIGKGFAKLEKWLNPNKELKITLSALEVLCFLAYETVAEIVDAVFLIRQDAKKKIGDPFSKFEGGHFCNPVSLNNAVYIKSGYEGVPAITVPEVREVLRRYFNPISGMNGLFYRNMCLDLPIRYLAI
;
A
#
# COMPACT_ATOMS: atom_id res chain seq x y z
N MET A 1 -26.99 -13.38 -18.71
CA MET A 1 -25.83 -13.86 -17.94
C MET A 1 -24.85 -12.70 -17.79
N LEU A 2 -24.75 -12.07 -16.61
CA LEU A 2 -23.78 -10.98 -16.39
C LEU A 2 -22.36 -11.58 -16.48
N LYS A 3 -21.53 -11.08 -17.41
CA LYS A 3 -20.11 -11.45 -17.45
C LYS A 3 -19.44 -10.97 -16.16
N ARG A 4 -18.89 -11.91 -15.37
CA ARG A 4 -18.07 -11.60 -14.20
C ARG A 4 -16.90 -10.74 -14.67
N LYS A 5 -16.68 -9.58 -14.02
CA LYS A 5 -15.50 -8.76 -14.29
C LYS A 5 -14.26 -9.50 -13.76
N ARG A 6 -13.24 -9.58 -14.60
CA ARG A 6 -11.94 -10.16 -14.22
C ARG A 6 -11.30 -9.34 -13.10
N THR A 7 -10.73 -10.00 -12.09
CA THR A 7 -10.07 -9.35 -10.94
C THR A 7 -8.54 -9.44 -11.06
N HIS A 8 -7.82 -8.56 -10.38
CA HIS A 8 -6.35 -8.59 -10.35
C HIS A 8 -5.81 -9.91 -9.77
N ILE A 9 -6.49 -10.49 -8.77
CA ILE A 9 -6.12 -11.80 -8.21
C ILE A 9 -6.19 -12.90 -9.27
N GLU A 10 -7.21 -12.88 -10.13
CA GLU A 10 -7.30 -13.84 -11.24
C GLU A 10 -6.14 -13.64 -12.23
N CYS A 11 -5.73 -12.40 -12.49
CA CYS A 11 -4.56 -12.14 -13.33
C CYS A 11 -3.26 -12.63 -12.68
N ILE A 12 -3.10 -12.46 -11.36
CA ILE A 12 -1.91 -12.95 -10.64
C ILE A 12 -1.86 -14.48 -10.67
N LYS A 13 -3.00 -15.16 -10.48
CA LYS A 13 -3.09 -16.63 -10.55
C LYS A 13 -2.69 -17.21 -11.91
N GLU A 14 -2.82 -16.45 -13.00
CA GLU A 14 -2.33 -16.87 -14.32
C GLU A 14 -0.79 -16.89 -14.40
N PHE A 15 -0.11 -16.11 -13.57
CA PHE A 15 1.36 -16.08 -13.48
C PHE A 15 1.91 -16.95 -12.34
N ASP A 16 1.06 -17.46 -11.46
CA ASP A 16 1.43 -18.20 -10.25
C ASP A 16 1.68 -19.69 -10.57
N GLU A 17 2.89 -20.00 -11.04
CA GLU A 17 3.29 -21.38 -11.34
C GLU A 17 3.47 -22.25 -10.09
N ALA A 18 3.79 -21.64 -8.94
CA ALA A 18 4.07 -22.33 -7.68
C ALA A 18 2.83 -22.47 -6.76
N ASP A 19 1.67 -21.98 -7.20
CA ASP A 19 0.40 -21.99 -6.46
C ASP A 19 0.52 -21.32 -5.07
N GLU A 20 1.38 -20.31 -4.94
CA GLU A 20 1.63 -19.58 -3.69
C GLU A 20 0.40 -18.77 -3.26
N VAL A 21 -0.35 -18.22 -4.22
CA VAL A 21 -1.54 -17.42 -3.95
C VAL A 21 -2.63 -18.25 -3.30
N SER A 22 -2.73 -19.56 -3.61
CA SER A 22 -3.72 -20.44 -2.98
C SER A 22 -3.39 -20.75 -1.52
N GLN A 23 -2.11 -20.69 -1.14
CA GLN A 23 -1.66 -20.92 0.23
C GLN A 23 -2.01 -19.75 1.16
N ILE A 24 -2.29 -18.57 0.61
CA ILE A 24 -2.74 -17.39 1.37
C ILE A 24 -4.19 -17.61 1.84
N LYS A 25 -4.34 -18.20 3.02
CA LYS A 25 -5.66 -18.46 3.63
C LYS A 25 -6.32 -17.21 4.21
N PHE A 26 -5.52 -16.27 4.70
CA PHE A 26 -6.01 -15.05 5.33
C PHE A 26 -5.00 -13.91 5.19
N ASP A 27 -5.46 -12.79 4.62
CA ASP A 27 -4.71 -11.55 4.57
C ASP A 27 -5.14 -10.63 5.71
N ALA A 28 -4.31 -10.57 6.75
CA ALA A 28 -4.56 -9.73 7.91
C ALA A 28 -4.49 -8.23 7.57
N ILE A 29 -3.65 -7.82 6.61
CA ILE A 29 -3.46 -6.42 6.26
C ILE A 29 -4.66 -5.91 5.48
N ASP A 30 -5.13 -6.67 4.49
CA ASP A 30 -6.36 -6.36 3.75
C ASP A 30 -7.57 -6.29 4.70
N TYR A 31 -7.70 -7.26 5.61
CA TYR A 31 -8.76 -7.24 6.62
C TYR A 31 -8.73 -5.96 7.47
N LEU A 32 -7.56 -5.58 8.01
CA LEU A 32 -7.41 -4.36 8.82
C LEU A 32 -7.71 -3.09 8.02
N ARG A 33 -7.30 -3.01 6.75
CA ARG A 33 -7.62 -1.90 5.85
C ARG A 33 -9.12 -1.79 5.60
N LYS A 34 -9.83 -2.92 5.42
CA LYS A 34 -11.29 -2.96 5.24
C LYS A 34 -12.03 -2.50 6.50
N VAL A 35 -11.63 -2.97 7.68
CA VAL A 35 -12.22 -2.55 8.96
C VAL A 35 -12.02 -1.05 9.18
N ARG A 36 -10.81 -0.55 8.92
CA ARG A 36 -10.50 0.89 9.00
C ARG A 36 -11.37 1.69 8.04
N ALA A 37 -11.47 1.27 6.79
CA ALA A 37 -12.29 1.93 5.78
C ALA A 37 -13.75 2.03 6.23
N ALA A 38 -14.33 0.94 6.72
CA ALA A 38 -15.71 0.91 7.21
C ALA A 38 -15.92 1.91 8.36
N LYS A 39 -15.04 1.89 9.36
CA LYS A 39 -15.10 2.81 10.52
C LYS A 39 -14.93 4.27 10.16
N ILE A 40 -14.02 4.59 9.24
CA ILE A 40 -13.87 5.96 8.75
C ILE A 40 -15.17 6.42 8.08
N THR A 41 -15.74 5.60 7.19
CA THR A 41 -16.92 5.98 6.41
C THR A 41 -18.20 6.12 7.21
N GLU A 42 -18.34 5.42 8.35
CA GLU A 42 -19.49 5.56 9.27
C GLU A 42 -19.69 7.01 9.75
N SER A 43 -18.62 7.82 9.79
CA SER A 43 -18.63 9.16 10.37
C SER A 43 -18.50 10.28 9.33
N MET A 44 -18.48 9.95 8.03
CA MET A 44 -18.30 10.92 6.95
C MET A 44 -19.63 11.56 6.52
N SER A 45 -19.60 12.85 6.19
CA SER A 45 -20.70 13.48 5.44
C SER A 45 -20.76 12.93 4.02
N PHE A 46 -21.87 13.19 3.32
CA PHE A 46 -22.06 12.75 1.94
C PHE A 46 -20.94 13.24 1.02
N GLU A 47 -20.59 14.53 1.08
CA GLU A 47 -19.57 15.15 0.23
C GLU A 47 -18.19 14.55 0.48
N LYS A 48 -17.88 14.29 1.76
CA LYS A 48 -16.62 13.65 2.18
C LYS A 48 -16.56 12.20 1.70
N TYR A 49 -17.67 11.47 1.82
CA TYR A 49 -17.76 10.09 1.35
C TYR A 49 -17.62 10.01 -0.17
N GLU A 50 -18.23 10.92 -0.94
CA GLU A 50 -18.09 10.96 -2.39
C GLU A 50 -16.63 11.14 -2.82
N ALA A 51 -15.93 12.12 -2.25
CA ALA A 51 -14.51 12.34 -2.52
C ALA A 51 -13.64 11.13 -2.14
N TYR A 52 -13.91 10.52 -0.98
CA TYR A 52 -13.25 9.30 -0.53
C TYR A 52 -13.50 8.12 -1.47
N HIS A 53 -14.75 7.90 -1.87
CA HIS A 53 -15.13 6.83 -2.79
C HIS A 53 -14.45 7.00 -4.16
N LYS A 54 -14.45 8.24 -4.69
CA LYS A 54 -13.76 8.56 -5.94
C LYS A 54 -12.26 8.26 -5.85
N ALA A 55 -11.60 8.69 -4.78
CA ALA A 55 -10.18 8.43 -4.55
C ALA A 55 -9.87 6.92 -4.48
N ARG A 56 -10.73 6.12 -3.83
CA ARG A 56 -10.58 4.65 -3.77
C ARG A 56 -10.74 3.96 -5.12
N CYS A 57 -11.62 4.48 -5.96
CA CYS A 57 -11.87 3.95 -7.31
C CYS A 57 -10.80 4.42 -8.33
N CYS A 58 -9.99 5.43 -7.99
CA CYS A 58 -8.86 5.84 -8.81
C CYS A 58 -7.73 4.81 -8.73
N SER A 59 -7.07 4.58 -9.86
CA SER A 59 -5.90 3.70 -9.96
C SER A 59 -4.93 4.25 -11.01
N PHE A 60 -3.82 3.57 -11.23
CA PHE A 60 -2.87 3.91 -12.31
C PHE A 60 -3.43 3.66 -13.73
N ARG A 61 -4.68 3.20 -13.84
CA ARG A 61 -5.41 3.08 -15.10
C ARG A 61 -6.03 4.43 -15.50
N SER A 62 -5.54 5.03 -16.58
CA SER A 62 -5.93 6.37 -17.04
C SER A 62 -7.29 6.46 -17.75
N GLY A 63 -8.05 5.37 -17.88
CA GLY A 63 -9.36 5.39 -18.54
C GLY A 63 -10.07 4.04 -18.51
N TYR A 64 -11.36 4.02 -18.88
CA TYR A 64 -12.20 2.82 -18.84
C TYR A 64 -12.10 1.94 -20.10
N ALA A 65 -11.67 2.49 -21.23
CA ALA A 65 -11.55 1.76 -22.48
C ALA A 65 -10.54 0.60 -22.39
N ILE A 66 -10.98 -0.59 -22.78
CA ILE A 66 -10.15 -1.80 -22.89
C ILE A 66 -9.01 -1.51 -23.88
N GLY A 67 -7.75 -1.73 -23.47
CA GLY A 67 -6.56 -1.52 -24.30
C GLY A 67 -5.90 -0.14 -24.21
N LYS A 68 -6.65 0.95 -23.94
CA LYS A 68 -6.05 2.31 -23.80
C LYS A 68 -5.86 2.75 -22.35
N GLY A 69 -6.46 2.04 -21.39
CA GLY A 69 -6.39 2.37 -19.97
C GLY A 69 -4.97 2.37 -19.38
N PHE A 70 -4.02 1.66 -19.99
CA PHE A 70 -2.66 1.52 -19.48
C PHE A 70 -1.59 2.29 -20.27
N ALA A 71 -1.96 3.02 -21.32
CA ALA A 71 -0.97 3.66 -22.21
C ALA A 71 -0.02 4.62 -21.48
N LYS A 72 -0.50 5.35 -20.45
CA LYS A 72 0.35 6.22 -19.62
C LYS A 72 1.30 5.41 -18.72
N LEU A 73 0.79 4.33 -18.12
CA LEU A 73 1.58 3.44 -17.26
C LEU A 73 2.66 2.72 -18.08
N GLU A 74 2.29 2.16 -19.22
CA GLU A 74 3.23 1.50 -20.14
C GLU A 74 4.31 2.46 -20.64
N LYS A 75 3.93 3.68 -21.05
CA LYS A 75 4.89 4.71 -21.45
C LYS A 75 5.84 5.10 -20.31
N TRP A 76 5.37 5.12 -19.07
CA TRP A 76 6.20 5.43 -17.91
C TRP A 76 7.17 4.30 -17.57
N LEU A 77 6.73 3.05 -17.65
CA LEU A 77 7.54 1.87 -17.35
C LEU A 77 8.54 1.52 -18.46
N ASN A 78 8.14 1.73 -19.72
CA ASN A 78 8.89 1.29 -20.90
C ASN A 78 8.90 2.41 -21.96
N PRO A 79 9.56 3.55 -21.68
CA PRO A 79 9.52 4.73 -22.53
C PRO A 79 10.08 4.48 -23.94
N ASN A 80 11.09 3.61 -24.05
CA ASN A 80 11.76 3.26 -25.30
C ASN A 80 11.08 2.09 -26.05
N LYS A 81 10.06 1.46 -25.45
CA LYS A 81 9.36 0.28 -26.00
C LYS A 81 10.29 -0.92 -26.27
N GLU A 82 11.32 -1.09 -25.46
CA GLU A 82 12.28 -2.21 -25.57
C GLU A 82 11.64 -3.54 -25.17
N LEU A 83 10.69 -3.50 -24.24
CA LEU A 83 9.97 -4.67 -23.76
C LEU A 83 8.58 -4.80 -24.39
N LYS A 84 8.16 -6.03 -24.69
CA LYS A 84 6.76 -6.33 -25.06
C LYS A 84 5.97 -6.70 -23.80
N ILE A 85 5.35 -5.72 -23.16
CA ILE A 85 4.57 -5.94 -21.94
C ILE A 85 3.14 -6.35 -22.32
N THR A 86 2.66 -7.48 -21.79
CA THR A 86 1.30 -7.97 -22.05
C THR A 86 0.26 -7.17 -21.26
N LEU A 87 -1.00 -7.20 -21.70
CA LEU A 87 -2.10 -6.54 -20.98
C LEU A 87 -2.25 -7.09 -19.55
N SER A 88 -2.18 -8.42 -19.38
CA SER A 88 -2.24 -9.05 -18.05
C SER A 88 -1.10 -8.58 -17.13
N ALA A 89 0.11 -8.42 -17.68
CA ALA A 89 1.23 -7.89 -16.90
C ALA A 89 1.01 -6.42 -16.49
N LEU A 90 0.48 -5.58 -17.38
CA LEU A 90 0.12 -4.20 -17.05
C LEU A 90 -0.99 -4.10 -15.99
N GLU A 91 -1.95 -5.02 -15.99
CA GLU A 91 -2.98 -5.11 -14.95
C GLU A 91 -2.38 -5.43 -13.58
N VAL A 92 -1.48 -6.41 -13.51
CA VAL A 92 -0.76 -6.76 -12.27
C VAL A 92 0.12 -5.59 -11.81
N LEU A 93 0.90 -4.98 -12.70
CA LEU A 93 1.75 -3.83 -12.37
C LEU A 93 0.93 -2.62 -11.88
N CYS A 94 -0.23 -2.38 -12.47
CA CYS A 94 -1.15 -1.33 -12.00
C CYS A 94 -1.65 -1.61 -10.58
N PHE A 95 -1.98 -2.86 -10.27
CA PHE A 95 -2.38 -3.27 -8.93
C PHE A 95 -1.22 -3.15 -7.93
N LEU A 96 -0.04 -3.66 -8.28
CA LEU A 96 1.15 -3.55 -7.44
C LEU A 96 1.51 -2.09 -7.14
N ALA A 97 1.44 -1.20 -8.13
CA ALA A 97 1.68 0.23 -7.91
C ALA A 97 0.65 0.85 -6.95
N TYR A 98 -0.63 0.49 -7.07
CA TYR A 98 -1.69 0.94 -6.17
C TYR A 98 -1.43 0.49 -4.73
N GLU A 99 -1.15 -0.80 -4.53
CA GLU A 99 -0.85 -1.37 -3.22
C GLU A 99 0.43 -0.82 -2.61
N THR A 100 1.47 -0.60 -3.42
CA THR A 100 2.74 -0.02 -2.96
C THR A 100 2.53 1.37 -2.37
N VAL A 101 1.74 2.23 -3.03
CA VAL A 101 1.40 3.55 -2.48
C VAL A 101 0.62 3.42 -1.19
N ALA A 102 -0.35 2.51 -1.12
CA ALA A 102 -1.13 2.27 0.10
C ALA A 102 -0.24 1.79 1.27
N GLU A 103 0.73 0.91 1.00
CA GLU A 103 1.68 0.41 2.00
C GLU A 103 2.63 1.50 2.51
N ILE A 104 3.17 2.33 1.61
CA ILE A 104 4.01 3.47 2.01
C ILE A 104 3.23 4.42 2.92
N VAL A 105 1.99 4.76 2.54
CA VAL A 105 1.13 5.65 3.32
C VAL A 105 0.80 5.04 4.69
N ASP A 106 0.47 3.76 4.73
CA ASP A 106 0.24 3.03 5.99
C ASP A 106 1.47 3.07 6.91
N ALA A 107 2.66 2.81 6.36
CA ALA A 107 3.91 2.84 7.09
C ALA A 107 4.26 4.24 7.63
N VAL A 108 3.94 5.32 6.90
CA VAL A 108 4.07 6.69 7.41
C VAL A 108 3.24 6.88 8.68
N PHE A 109 2.00 6.39 8.71
CA PHE A 109 1.15 6.51 9.90
C PHE A 109 1.66 5.69 11.07
N LEU A 110 2.31 4.54 10.82
CA LEU A 110 2.98 3.76 11.85
C LEU A 110 4.21 4.49 12.42
N ILE A 111 5.00 5.16 11.58
CA ILE A 111 6.13 5.99 12.05
C ILE A 111 5.65 7.13 12.94
N ARG A 112 4.57 7.81 12.54
CA ARG A 112 3.94 8.87 13.34
C ARG A 112 3.46 8.35 14.69
N GLN A 113 2.95 7.12 14.73
CA GLN A 113 2.53 6.47 15.96
C GLN A 113 3.74 6.15 16.86
N ASP A 114 4.79 5.56 16.30
CA ASP A 114 6.03 5.24 17.03
C ASP A 114 6.71 6.49 17.61
N ALA A 115 6.69 7.60 16.88
CA ALA A 115 7.27 8.87 17.31
C ALA A 115 6.57 9.48 18.55
N LYS A 116 5.32 9.09 18.83
CA LYS A 116 4.57 9.53 20.03
C LYS A 116 4.91 8.74 21.29
N LYS A 117 5.78 7.72 21.21
CA LYS A 117 6.18 6.91 22.35
C LYS A 117 6.84 7.77 23.42
N LYS A 118 6.24 7.81 24.61
CA LYS A 118 6.79 8.47 25.81
C LYS A 118 7.75 7.52 26.51
N ILE A 119 8.89 8.06 26.95
CA ILE A 119 9.87 7.30 27.74
C ILE A 119 9.22 6.93 29.08
N GLY A 120 9.31 5.67 29.49
CA GLY A 120 8.75 5.17 30.75
C GLY A 120 7.33 4.62 30.67
N ASP A 121 6.60 4.83 29.56
CA ASP A 121 5.26 4.26 29.36
C ASP A 121 5.23 3.30 28.14
N PRO A 122 5.12 1.97 28.37
CA PRO A 122 5.10 0.99 27.30
C PRO A 122 3.82 1.04 26.44
N PHE A 123 2.75 1.71 26.92
CA PHE A 123 1.48 1.83 26.23
C PHE A 123 1.28 3.17 25.52
N SER A 124 2.13 4.16 25.77
CA SER A 124 2.08 5.49 25.13
C SER A 124 2.00 5.48 23.60
N LYS A 125 2.61 4.50 22.94
CA LYS A 125 2.54 4.31 21.48
C LYS A 125 1.13 3.93 20.99
N PHE A 126 0.26 3.45 21.86
CA PHE A 126 -1.14 3.14 21.56
C PHE A 126 -2.08 4.32 21.89
N GLU A 127 -1.59 5.39 22.52
CA GLU A 127 -2.35 6.61 22.76
C GLU A 127 -2.46 7.45 21.47
N GLY A 128 -3.68 7.70 20.99
CA GLY A 128 -3.91 8.70 19.94
C GLY A 128 -3.26 8.39 18.58
N GLY A 129 -3.11 7.11 18.23
CA GLY A 129 -2.58 6.67 16.94
C GLY A 129 -3.63 6.75 15.81
N HIS A 130 -3.26 7.26 14.64
CA HIS A 130 -4.13 7.29 13.44
C HIS A 130 -4.32 5.89 12.80
N PHE A 131 -4.07 4.83 13.57
CA PHE A 131 -4.04 3.45 13.10
C PHE A 131 -4.76 2.53 14.08
N CYS A 132 -5.50 1.58 13.52
CA CYS A 132 -6.26 0.60 14.27
C CYS A 132 -5.30 -0.48 14.82
N ASN A 133 -5.12 -0.55 16.14
CA ASN A 133 -4.54 -1.72 16.78
C ASN A 133 -5.67 -2.74 17.07
N PRO A 134 -5.66 -3.95 16.51
CA PRO A 134 -6.69 -4.96 16.78
C PRO A 134 -6.68 -5.47 18.22
N VAL A 135 -5.59 -5.28 18.98
CA VAL A 135 -5.48 -5.75 20.38
C VAL A 135 -6.05 -4.75 21.38
N SER A 136 -6.26 -3.47 20.99
CA SER A 136 -6.92 -2.47 21.83
C SER A 136 -8.44 -2.53 21.62
N LEU A 137 -9.06 -3.59 22.15
CA LEU A 137 -10.46 -3.98 21.93
C LEU A 137 -11.51 -2.96 22.39
N ASN A 138 -11.15 -1.88 23.10
CA ASN A 138 -12.11 -0.87 23.55
C ASN A 138 -11.87 0.54 22.97
N ASN A 139 -10.74 0.81 22.31
CA ASN A 139 -10.36 2.16 21.86
C ASN A 139 -9.67 2.15 20.48
N ALA A 140 -10.10 1.28 19.55
CA ALA A 140 -9.63 1.26 18.15
C ALA A 140 -10.09 2.50 17.33
N VAL A 141 -10.37 3.61 17.99
CA VAL A 141 -10.84 4.87 17.42
C VAL A 141 -9.85 5.96 17.80
N TYR A 142 -8.85 6.19 16.95
CA TYR A 142 -8.15 7.48 16.89
C TYR A 142 -7.80 7.87 15.45
N ILE A 143 -8.69 7.57 14.51
CA ILE A 143 -8.85 8.46 13.37
C ILE A 143 -9.89 9.46 13.86
N LYS A 144 -9.44 10.63 14.34
CA LYS A 144 -10.34 11.79 14.35
C LYS A 144 -10.93 11.84 12.96
N SER A 145 -12.24 11.60 12.89
CA SER A 145 -12.97 11.61 11.64
C SER A 145 -12.64 12.90 10.89
N GLY A 146 -12.28 12.73 9.62
CA GLY A 146 -12.13 13.83 8.68
C GLY A 146 -10.73 14.44 8.69
N TYR A 147 -10.10 14.41 7.52
CA TYR A 147 -9.57 15.55 6.75
C TYR A 147 -8.94 16.77 7.49
N GLU A 148 -9.45 17.17 8.66
CA GLU A 148 -9.01 18.32 9.43
C GLU A 148 -7.97 17.93 10.49
N GLY A 149 -6.75 18.44 10.32
CA GLY A 149 -5.70 18.38 11.34
C GLY A 149 -4.71 17.22 11.20
N VAL A 150 -4.84 16.34 10.21
CA VAL A 150 -3.74 15.41 9.86
C VAL A 150 -2.71 16.19 9.04
N PRO A 151 -1.46 16.34 9.53
CA PRO A 151 -0.44 17.05 8.77
C PRO A 151 -0.14 16.29 7.46
N ALA A 152 0.16 17.04 6.40
CA ALA A 152 0.57 16.48 5.12
C ALA A 152 1.74 15.51 5.30
N ILE A 153 1.81 14.47 4.47
CA ILE A 153 2.95 13.54 4.45
C ILE A 153 4.16 14.29 3.92
N THR A 154 5.27 14.19 4.64
CA THR A 154 6.52 14.89 4.32
C THR A 154 7.55 13.95 3.70
N VAL A 155 8.49 14.50 2.94
CA VAL A 155 9.59 13.73 2.32
C VAL A 155 10.45 12.98 3.35
N PRO A 156 10.80 13.55 4.52
CA PRO A 156 11.53 12.83 5.55
C PRO A 156 10.79 11.59 6.08
N GLU A 157 9.46 11.65 6.22
CA GLU A 157 8.66 10.50 6.65
C GLU A 157 8.71 9.37 5.63
N VAL A 158 8.59 9.69 4.34
CA VAL A 158 8.73 8.70 3.26
C VAL A 158 10.14 8.10 3.23
N ARG A 159 11.18 8.92 3.42
CA ARG A 159 12.56 8.43 3.52
C ARG A 159 12.75 7.48 4.70
N GLU A 160 12.11 7.75 5.84
CA GLU A 160 12.16 6.87 7.00
C GLU A 160 11.41 5.55 6.77
N VAL A 161 10.26 5.56 6.07
CA VAL A 161 9.58 4.34 5.62
C VAL A 161 10.54 3.48 4.80
N LEU A 162 11.14 4.07 3.76
CA LEU A 162 12.06 3.34 2.89
C LEU A 162 13.27 2.83 3.66
N ARG A 163 13.83 3.63 4.58
CA ARG A 163 14.94 3.21 5.42
C ARG A 163 14.58 2.00 6.28
N ARG A 164 13.38 1.95 6.88
CA ARG A 164 12.90 0.81 7.69
C ARG A 164 12.62 -0.43 6.85
N TYR A 165 12.04 -0.25 5.65
CA TYR A 165 11.79 -1.33 4.70
C TYR A 165 13.10 -1.99 4.25
N PHE A 166 14.09 -1.17 3.88
CA PHE A 166 15.41 -1.62 3.45
C PHE A 166 16.45 -1.77 4.57
N ASN A 167 16.08 -1.67 5.85
CA ASN A 167 16.98 -1.99 6.97
C ASN A 167 16.14 -2.51 8.16
N PRO A 168 15.46 -3.64 8.02
CA PRO A 168 14.66 -4.22 9.08
C PRO A 168 15.56 -4.65 10.23
N ILE A 169 15.30 -4.12 11.42
CA ILE A 169 16.01 -4.48 12.66
C ILE A 169 15.34 -5.70 13.34
N SER A 170 14.16 -6.13 12.86
CA SER A 170 13.38 -7.22 13.45
C SER A 170 12.56 -7.96 12.39
N GLY A 171 12.22 -9.23 12.68
CA GLY A 171 11.45 -10.10 11.78
C GLY A 171 12.32 -10.88 10.79
N MET A 172 11.68 -11.66 9.92
CA MET A 172 12.34 -12.56 8.95
C MET A 172 13.32 -11.81 8.04
N ASN A 173 13.02 -10.55 7.70
CA ASN A 173 13.90 -9.70 6.90
C ASN A 173 15.12 -9.17 7.70
N GLY A 174 15.04 -9.07 9.04
CA GLY A 174 16.14 -8.60 9.89
C GLY A 174 17.16 -9.67 10.27
N LEU A 175 16.83 -10.95 10.10
CA LEU A 175 17.74 -12.07 10.39
C LEU A 175 18.75 -12.32 9.27
N PHE A 176 18.47 -11.88 8.03
CA PHE A 176 19.30 -12.14 6.85
C PHE A 176 19.80 -10.89 6.12
N TYR A 177 19.63 -9.69 6.70
CA TYR A 177 19.95 -8.44 5.99
C TYR A 177 21.46 -8.22 5.71
N ARG A 178 22.35 -9.06 6.24
CA ARG A 178 23.76 -9.07 5.79
C ARG A 178 23.95 -9.72 4.41
N ASN A 179 22.97 -10.47 3.90
CA ASN A 179 23.08 -11.26 2.67
C ASN A 179 22.05 -10.91 1.59
N MET A 180 21.24 -9.85 1.76
CA MET A 180 20.56 -9.21 0.62
C MET A 180 21.59 -8.36 -0.14
N CYS A 181 22.49 -9.08 -0.81
CA CYS A 181 23.23 -8.73 -2.00
C CYS A 181 23.23 -7.23 -2.36
N LEU A 182 24.32 -6.57 -1.97
CA LEU A 182 24.82 -5.33 -2.55
C LEU A 182 25.37 -5.53 -3.99
N ASP A 183 25.18 -6.71 -4.61
CA ASP A 183 25.62 -7.01 -5.98
C ASP A 183 24.53 -6.79 -7.04
N LEU A 184 23.62 -5.82 -6.83
CA LEU A 184 23.13 -5.08 -7.99
C LEU A 184 24.20 -4.04 -8.33
N PRO A 185 24.95 -4.21 -9.43
CA PRO A 185 26.06 -3.32 -9.73
C PRO A 185 25.54 -1.89 -9.86
N ILE A 186 26.18 -1.00 -9.11
CA ILE A 186 26.12 0.46 -9.21
C ILE A 186 26.68 0.88 -10.59
N ARG A 187 26.04 0.46 -11.69
CA ARG A 187 26.51 0.64 -13.07
C ARG A 187 25.55 1.40 -13.98
N TYR A 188 24.49 2.00 -13.44
CA TYR A 188 23.65 2.92 -14.20
C TYR A 188 23.35 4.20 -13.40
N LEU A 189 24.41 4.90 -13.02
CA LEU A 189 24.41 6.36 -13.10
C LEU A 189 25.25 6.71 -14.32
N ALA A 190 24.57 6.75 -15.47
CA ALA A 190 25.14 7.33 -16.68
C ALA A 190 24.77 8.83 -16.70
N ILE A 191 25.84 9.63 -16.55
CA ILE A 191 25.97 11.10 -16.72
C ILE A 191 25.36 11.94 -15.61
#